data_AF-A0A947FZZ5-F1
#
_entry.id   AF-A0A947FZZ5-F1
#
_cell.length_a   1.000
_cell.length_b   1.000
_cell.length_c   1.000
_cell.angle_alpha   90.00
_cell.angle_beta   90.00
_cell.angle_gamma   90.00
#
_symmetry.space_group_name_H-M   'P 1'
#
loop_
_entity.id
_entity.type
_entity.pdbx_description
1 polymer ?
#
loop_
_entity_poly.entity_id
_entity_poly.type
_entity_poly.pdbx_seq_one_letter_code
_entity_poly.pdbx_strand_id
1 'polypeptide(L)'
;AMTLAGIGVFVAVILGFRFAMPIHSLAGVAERFGDGDLDARATVGRQDEIGLLARTFNEMAGELQTRMVELHEFHKFFDVSLDLLCIAGTDGYFKRTNPAFEKALGWDQEKLLSRPFLDLVHPDDVKATENEIAKLAQGVPTISFVNRFRCADGTWKYLRWNSYPEPETGLLYAIAREIEEPRDA
;
A
#
# COMPACT_ATOMS: atom_id res chain seq x y z
N ALA A 1 -1.85 61.39 -25.18
CA ALA A 1 -0.95 60.35 -24.64
C ALA A 1 -1.41 59.82 -23.27
N MET A 2 -1.72 60.70 -22.30
CA MET A 2 -2.14 60.30 -20.92
C MET A 2 -3.40 59.42 -20.83
N THR A 3 -4.34 59.52 -21.77
CA THR A 3 -5.60 58.74 -21.75
C THR A 3 -5.43 57.28 -22.16
N LEU A 4 -4.51 56.99 -23.09
CA LEU A 4 -4.20 55.62 -23.52
C LEU A 4 -3.48 54.82 -22.42
N ALA A 5 -2.56 55.47 -21.69
CA ALA A 5 -1.86 54.85 -20.57
C ALA A 5 -2.82 54.48 -19.41
N GLY A 6 -3.77 55.37 -19.09
CA GLY A 6 -4.79 55.11 -18.06
C GLY A 6 -5.72 53.94 -18.40
N ILE A 7 -6.14 53.82 -19.67
CA ILE A 7 -6.95 52.68 -20.14
C ILE A 7 -6.17 51.38 -20.04
N GLY A 8 -4.88 51.39 -20.38
CA GLY A 8 -4.02 50.20 -20.26
C GLY A 8 -3.91 49.69 -18.83
N VAL A 9 -3.68 50.58 -17.86
CA VAL A 9 -3.64 50.21 -16.42
C VAL A 9 -4.99 49.67 -15.94
N PHE A 10 -6.09 50.31 -16.33
CA PHE A 10 -7.43 49.88 -15.95
C PHE A 10 -7.78 48.48 -16.49
N VAL A 11 -7.45 48.21 -17.77
CA VAL A 11 -7.63 46.89 -18.38
C VAL A 11 -6.75 45.85 -17.68
N ALA A 12 -5.49 46.16 -17.38
CA ALA A 12 -4.59 45.24 -16.67
C ALA A 12 -5.12 44.86 -15.28
N VAL A 13 -5.64 45.84 -14.52
CA VAL A 13 -6.25 45.59 -13.21
C VAL A 13 -7.46 44.67 -13.34
N ILE A 14 -8.36 44.94 -14.30
CA ILE A 14 -9.54 44.10 -14.55
C ILE A 14 -9.12 42.67 -14.93
N LEU A 15 -8.16 42.51 -15.84
CA LEU A 15 -7.67 41.18 -16.24
C LEU A 15 -7.06 40.42 -15.05
N GLY A 16 -6.33 41.13 -14.17
CA GLY A 16 -5.78 40.56 -12.94
C GLY A 16 -6.85 39.99 -12.01
N PHE A 17 -7.93 40.76 -11.76
CA PHE A 17 -9.07 40.30 -10.96
C PHE A 17 -9.90 39.22 -11.67
N ARG A 18 -10.06 39.31 -12.99
CA ARG A 18 -10.92 38.41 -13.78
C ARG A 18 -10.30 37.03 -13.97
N PHE A 19 -8.97 36.95 -14.11
CA PHE A 19 -8.26 35.73 -14.51
C PHE A 19 -7.10 35.36 -13.57
N ALA A 20 -6.16 36.27 -13.33
CA ALA A 20 -4.90 35.91 -12.65
C ALA A 20 -5.10 35.50 -11.18
N MET A 21 -5.89 36.25 -10.42
CA MET A 21 -6.11 35.96 -8.99
C MET A 21 -6.83 34.62 -8.75
N PRO A 22 -7.94 34.29 -9.45
CA PRO A 22 -8.58 32.98 -9.31
C PRO A 22 -7.65 31.81 -9.64
N ILE A 23 -6.82 31.94 -10.68
CA ILE A 23 -5.86 30.91 -11.08
C ILE A 23 -4.79 30.74 -9.99
N HIS A 24 -4.25 31.84 -9.47
CA HIS A 24 -3.26 31.79 -8.39
C HIS A 24 -3.83 31.18 -7.10
N SER A 25 -5.08 31.51 -6.75
CA SER A 25 -5.78 30.91 -5.61
C SER A 25 -5.96 29.40 -5.77
N LEU A 26 -6.41 28.96 -6.97
CA LEU A 26 -6.52 27.52 -7.27
C LEU A 26 -5.16 26.82 -7.19
N ALA A 27 -4.10 27.42 -7.74
CA ALA A 27 -2.75 26.88 -7.66
C ALA A 27 -2.29 26.73 -6.20
N GLY A 28 -2.53 27.74 -5.36
CA GLY A 28 -2.19 27.67 -3.93
C GLY A 28 -2.98 26.61 -3.17
N VAL A 29 -4.25 26.36 -3.53
CA VAL A 29 -5.02 25.24 -2.95
C VAL A 29 -4.44 23.90 -3.38
N ALA A 30 -4.09 23.75 -4.66
CA ALA A 30 -3.50 22.52 -5.18
C ALA A 30 -2.13 22.23 -4.54
N GLU A 31 -1.31 23.26 -4.32
CA GLU A 31 -0.02 23.16 -3.61
C GLU A 31 -0.24 22.70 -2.16
N ARG A 32 -1.14 23.35 -1.42
CA ARG A 32 -1.48 22.94 -0.04
C ARG A 32 -1.98 21.50 0.05
N PHE A 33 -2.81 21.07 -0.92
CA PHE A 33 -3.28 19.69 -0.99
C PHE A 33 -2.11 18.72 -1.25
N GLY A 34 -1.21 19.07 -2.17
CA GLY A 34 0.01 18.31 -2.45
C GLY A 34 0.96 18.19 -1.24
N ASP A 35 0.99 19.21 -0.39
CA ASP A 35 1.77 19.25 0.85
C ASP A 35 1.09 18.51 2.03
N GLY A 36 -0.08 17.91 1.82
CA GLY A 36 -0.75 17.03 2.78
C GLY A 36 -2.00 17.61 3.47
N ASP A 37 -2.40 18.84 3.16
CA ASP A 37 -3.71 19.36 3.59
C ASP A 37 -4.82 18.80 2.67
N LEU A 38 -5.20 17.55 2.91
CA LEU A 38 -6.18 16.82 2.10
C LEU A 38 -7.61 17.39 2.20
N ASP A 39 -7.87 18.33 3.12
CA ASP A 39 -9.16 19.02 3.26
C ASP A 39 -9.21 20.32 2.45
N ALA A 40 -8.08 20.77 1.87
CA ALA A 40 -8.04 21.97 1.05
C ALA A 40 -8.95 21.85 -0.18
N ARG A 41 -9.80 22.86 -0.40
CA ARG A 41 -10.72 22.93 -1.55
C ARG A 41 -10.73 24.31 -2.19
N ALA A 42 -10.89 24.33 -3.51
CA ALA A 42 -10.98 25.54 -4.30
C ALA A 42 -12.41 26.10 -4.24
N THR A 43 -12.53 27.43 -4.24
CA THR A 43 -13.83 28.09 -4.21
C THR A 43 -14.56 27.94 -5.55
N VAL A 44 -15.75 27.35 -5.53
CA VAL A 44 -16.61 27.16 -6.71
C VAL A 44 -17.72 28.21 -6.71
N GLY A 45 -17.43 29.39 -7.26
CA GLY A 45 -18.43 30.46 -7.41
C GLY A 45 -18.68 30.91 -8.85
N ARG A 46 -17.89 30.42 -9.81
CA ARG A 46 -17.86 30.90 -11.19
C ARG A 46 -18.52 29.92 -12.16
N GLN A 47 -19.12 30.46 -13.22
CA GLN A 47 -19.75 29.71 -14.31
C GLN A 47 -18.91 29.75 -15.61
N ASP A 48 -17.61 29.95 -15.49
CA ASP A 48 -16.65 29.94 -16.61
C ASP A 48 -15.69 28.74 -16.51
N GLU A 49 -14.70 28.69 -17.40
CA GLU A 49 -13.69 27.63 -17.48
C GLU A 49 -12.85 27.53 -16.19
N ILE A 50 -12.61 28.66 -15.52
CA ILE A 50 -11.93 28.68 -14.22
C ILE A 50 -12.83 28.04 -13.14
N GLY A 51 -14.13 28.34 -13.17
CA GLY A 51 -15.10 27.69 -12.31
C GLY A 51 -15.22 26.19 -12.57
N LEU A 52 -15.13 25.76 -13.83
CA LEU A 52 -15.06 24.34 -14.20
C LEU A 52 -13.80 23.69 -13.62
N LEU A 53 -12.64 24.31 -13.80
CA LEU A 53 -11.37 23.79 -13.29
C LEU A 53 -11.40 23.64 -11.75
N ALA A 54 -11.98 24.59 -11.02
CA ALA A 54 -12.14 24.50 -9.57
C ALA A 54 -13.05 23.32 -9.15
N ARG A 55 -14.13 23.04 -9.90
CA ARG A 55 -14.99 21.87 -9.65
C ARG A 55 -14.25 20.58 -9.91
N THR A 56 -13.62 20.44 -11.08
CA THR A 56 -12.87 19.24 -11.46
C THR A 56 -11.71 18.99 -10.49
N PHE A 57 -11.02 20.04 -10.03
CA PHE A 57 -10.01 19.91 -8.98
C PHE A 57 -10.62 19.36 -7.68
N ASN A 58 -11.72 19.92 -7.19
CA ASN A 58 -12.36 19.46 -5.96
C ASN A 58 -12.87 18.02 -6.05
N GLU A 59 -13.38 17.61 -7.22
CA GLU A 59 -13.79 16.23 -7.50
C GLU A 59 -12.61 15.27 -7.43
N MET A 60 -11.51 15.57 -8.15
CA MET A 60 -10.29 14.77 -8.10
C MET A 60 -9.68 14.72 -6.68
N ALA A 61 -9.65 15.86 -5.98
CA ALA A 61 -9.16 15.94 -4.60
C ALA A 61 -10.00 15.08 -3.65
N GLY A 62 -11.33 15.08 -3.81
CA GLY A 62 -12.23 14.20 -3.07
C GLY A 62 -11.96 12.72 -3.34
N GLU A 63 -11.85 12.32 -4.60
CA GLU A 63 -11.57 10.93 -4.97
C GLU A 63 -10.20 10.46 -4.46
N LEU A 64 -9.16 11.29 -4.59
CA LEU A 64 -7.83 11.00 -4.06
C LEU A 64 -7.86 10.85 -2.53
N GLN A 65 -8.53 11.75 -1.82
CA GLN A 65 -8.68 11.66 -0.36
C GLN A 65 -9.38 10.35 0.04
N THR A 66 -10.47 9.97 -0.64
CA THR A 66 -11.16 8.70 -0.39
C THR A 66 -10.24 7.50 -0.60
N ARG A 67 -9.54 7.42 -1.75
CA ARG A 67 -8.60 6.32 -2.03
C ARG A 67 -7.46 6.27 -1.01
N MET A 68 -6.94 7.41 -0.57
CA MET A 68 -5.90 7.46 0.45
C MET A 68 -6.38 6.92 1.80
N VAL A 69 -7.61 7.24 2.21
CA VAL A 69 -8.22 6.70 3.42
C VAL A 69 -8.40 5.18 3.31
N GLU A 70 -8.95 4.68 2.20
CA GLU A 70 -9.13 3.24 1.97
C GLU A 70 -7.79 2.47 2.03
N LEU A 71 -6.75 2.99 1.37
CA LEU A 71 -5.40 2.41 1.42
C LEU A 71 -4.81 2.43 2.84
N HIS A 72 -5.02 3.52 3.58
CA HIS A 72 -4.57 3.61 4.97
C HIS A 72 -5.26 2.59 5.86
N GLU A 73 -6.58 2.42 5.72
CA GLU A 73 -7.35 1.41 6.46
C GLU A 73 -6.87 0.00 6.12
N PHE A 74 -6.68 -0.32 4.83
CA PHE A 74 -6.14 -1.61 4.40
C PHE A 74 -4.75 -1.89 5.01
N HIS A 75 -3.83 -0.92 4.95
CA HIS A 75 -2.51 -1.05 5.57
C HIS A 75 -2.62 -1.26 7.08
N LYS A 76 -3.49 -0.52 7.75
CA LYS A 76 -3.73 -0.69 9.18
C LYS A 76 -4.23 -2.11 9.49
N PHE A 77 -5.19 -2.64 8.73
CA PHE A 77 -5.66 -4.02 8.89
C PHE A 77 -4.54 -5.05 8.73
N PHE A 78 -3.67 -4.86 7.73
CA PHE A 78 -2.51 -5.73 7.51
C PHE A 78 -1.54 -5.69 8.72
N ASP A 79 -1.23 -4.48 9.20
CA ASP A 79 -0.23 -4.27 10.27
C ASP A 79 -0.70 -4.71 11.66
N VAL A 80 -2.00 -4.55 11.96
CA VAL A 80 -2.57 -4.90 13.27
C VAL A 80 -3.03 -6.35 13.39
N SER A 81 -3.05 -7.11 12.28
CA SER A 81 -3.39 -8.53 12.30
C SER A 81 -2.47 -9.32 13.25
N LEU A 82 -3.06 -10.22 14.03
CA LEU A 82 -2.32 -11.15 14.90
C LEU A 82 -1.81 -12.38 14.13
N ASP A 83 -2.48 -12.74 13.05
CA ASP A 83 -2.01 -13.77 12.14
C ASP A 83 -0.81 -13.23 11.35
N LEU A 84 0.12 -14.13 11.01
CA LEU A 84 1.31 -13.84 10.22
C LEU A 84 0.88 -13.67 8.76
N LEU A 85 0.80 -12.42 8.29
CA LEU A 85 0.41 -12.10 6.92
C LEU A 85 1.65 -11.80 6.07
N CYS A 86 1.76 -12.42 4.90
CA CYS A 86 2.84 -12.11 3.98
C CYS A 86 2.43 -12.18 2.52
N ILE A 87 3.22 -11.48 1.71
CA ILE A 87 3.32 -11.66 0.28
C ILE A 87 4.70 -12.26 0.04
N ALA A 88 4.76 -13.39 -0.66
CA ALA A 88 5.99 -14.05 -1.05
C ALA A 88 6.04 -14.20 -2.57
N GLY A 89 7.23 -14.42 -3.14
CA GLY A 89 7.37 -14.83 -4.53
C GLY A 89 7.53 -16.34 -4.65
N THR A 90 7.19 -16.87 -5.82
CA THR A 90 7.58 -18.23 -6.23
C THR A 90 9.09 -18.42 -6.32
N ASP A 91 9.86 -17.32 -6.28
CA ASP A 91 11.32 -17.30 -6.17
C ASP A 91 11.86 -17.65 -4.77
N GLY A 92 10.97 -17.88 -3.80
CA GLY A 92 11.36 -18.30 -2.45
C GLY A 92 11.67 -17.16 -1.49
N TYR A 93 11.33 -15.91 -1.83
CA TYR A 93 11.58 -14.73 -0.99
C TYR A 93 10.29 -14.08 -0.52
N PHE A 94 10.28 -13.61 0.73
CA PHE A 94 9.24 -12.69 1.19
C PHE A 94 9.37 -11.35 0.47
N LYS A 95 8.24 -10.80 0.00
CA LYS A 95 8.13 -9.46 -0.61
C LYS A 95 7.57 -8.46 0.40
N ARG A 96 6.69 -8.93 1.28
CA ARG A 96 6.13 -8.16 2.39
C ARG A 96 5.74 -9.10 3.51
N THR A 97 5.91 -8.67 4.74
CA THR A 97 5.42 -9.33 5.95
C THR A 97 4.76 -8.29 6.83
N ASN A 98 3.81 -8.67 7.67
CA ASN A 98 3.28 -7.78 8.70
C ASN A 98 4.14 -7.85 9.98
N PRO A 99 3.96 -6.91 10.94
CA PRO A 99 4.69 -6.91 12.21
C PRO A 99 4.48 -8.16 13.08
N ALA A 100 3.44 -8.98 12.81
CA ALA A 100 3.23 -10.23 13.54
C ALA A 100 4.37 -11.23 13.32
N PHE A 101 5.05 -11.21 12.16
CA PHE A 101 6.22 -12.06 11.92
C PHE A 101 7.36 -11.77 12.90
N GLU A 102 7.71 -10.49 13.07
CA GLU A 102 8.77 -10.07 13.98
C GLU A 102 8.40 -10.43 15.43
N LYS A 103 7.15 -10.19 15.84
CA LYS A 103 6.67 -10.56 17.18
C LYS A 103 6.68 -12.07 17.41
N ALA A 104 6.31 -12.86 16.41
CA ALA A 104 6.18 -14.31 16.54
C ALA A 104 7.52 -15.05 16.44
N LEU A 105 8.41 -14.63 15.53
CA LEU A 105 9.65 -15.33 15.21
C LEU A 105 10.91 -14.59 15.71
N GLY A 106 10.81 -13.33 16.12
CA GLY A 106 11.93 -12.52 16.61
C GLY A 106 12.89 -12.01 15.54
N TRP A 107 12.59 -12.23 14.26
CA TRP A 107 13.41 -11.72 13.16
C TRP A 107 12.97 -10.31 12.76
N ASP A 108 13.95 -9.44 12.60
CA ASP A 108 13.77 -8.15 11.95
C ASP A 108 13.20 -8.31 10.52
N GLN A 109 12.30 -7.43 10.14
CA GLN A 109 11.64 -7.47 8.84
C GLN A 109 12.62 -7.40 7.67
N GLU A 110 13.64 -6.55 7.71
CA GLU A 110 14.64 -6.44 6.65
C GLU A 110 15.36 -7.79 6.46
N LYS A 111 15.67 -8.47 7.56
CA LYS A 111 16.31 -9.80 7.54
C LYS A 111 15.40 -10.88 6.97
N LEU A 112 14.09 -10.82 7.22
CA LEU A 112 13.11 -11.74 6.65
C LEU A 112 13.00 -11.56 5.13
N LEU A 113 13.02 -10.31 4.66
CA LEU A 113 12.88 -9.98 3.23
C LEU A 113 14.17 -10.24 2.45
N SER A 114 15.34 -10.16 3.09
CA SER A 114 16.65 -10.25 2.43
C SER A 114 17.16 -11.67 2.20
N ARG A 115 16.41 -12.72 2.54
CA ARG A 115 16.85 -14.11 2.45
C ARG A 115 15.75 -15.04 1.94
N PRO A 116 16.09 -16.20 1.38
CA PRO A 116 15.12 -17.24 1.09
C PRO A 116 14.38 -17.66 2.36
N PHE A 117 13.05 -17.71 2.32
CA PHE A 117 12.29 -18.17 3.49
C PHE A 117 12.52 -19.66 3.79
N LEU A 118 12.98 -20.43 2.80
CA LEU A 118 13.38 -21.83 2.98
C LEU A 118 14.56 -21.98 3.96
N ASP A 119 15.41 -20.97 4.11
CA ASP A 119 16.50 -20.98 5.10
C ASP A 119 15.99 -20.95 6.55
N LEU A 120 14.74 -20.51 6.73
CA LEU A 120 14.06 -20.46 8.02
C LEU A 120 13.18 -21.69 8.25
N VAL A 121 13.01 -22.57 7.25
CA VAL A 121 12.24 -23.80 7.39
C VAL A 121 13.13 -24.87 8.05
N HIS A 122 12.54 -25.68 8.92
CA HIS A 122 13.24 -26.81 9.52
C HIS A 122 13.76 -27.77 8.44
N PRO A 123 15.00 -28.30 8.54
CA PRO A 123 15.62 -29.13 7.50
C PRO A 123 14.73 -30.28 6.98
N ASP A 124 14.04 -30.99 7.88
CA ASP A 124 13.14 -32.09 7.49
C ASP A 124 11.91 -31.63 6.69
N ASP A 125 11.50 -30.36 6.87
CA ASP A 125 10.29 -29.80 6.27
C ASP A 125 10.58 -29.05 4.96
N VAL A 126 11.86 -28.83 4.62
CA VAL A 126 12.29 -28.10 3.41
C VAL A 126 11.70 -28.75 2.17
N LYS A 127 11.82 -30.08 2.04
CA LYS A 127 11.35 -30.76 0.82
C LYS A 127 9.84 -30.70 0.65
N ALA A 128 9.09 -30.84 1.75
CA ALA A 128 7.65 -30.68 1.75
C ALA A 128 7.25 -29.24 1.36
N THR A 129 7.99 -28.25 1.87
CA THR A 129 7.75 -26.84 1.56
C THR A 129 8.05 -26.50 0.09
N GLU A 130 9.14 -27.02 -0.48
CA GLU A 130 9.44 -26.88 -1.92
C GLU A 130 8.32 -27.43 -2.81
N ASN A 131 7.82 -28.62 -2.48
CA ASN A 131 6.71 -29.24 -3.22
C ASN A 131 5.45 -28.38 -3.14
N GLU A 132 5.19 -27.77 -1.98
CA GLU A 132 4.05 -26.87 -1.77
C GLU A 132 4.18 -25.58 -2.59
N ILE A 133 5.39 -24.99 -2.66
CA ILE A 133 5.68 -23.84 -3.54
C ILE A 133 5.50 -24.23 -5.01
N ALA A 134 5.97 -25.40 -5.41
CA ALA A 134 5.82 -25.87 -6.80
C ALA A 134 4.35 -26.03 -7.19
N LYS A 135 3.49 -26.49 -6.26
CA LYS A 135 2.04 -26.53 -6.42
C LYS A 135 1.45 -25.12 -6.57
N LEU A 136 1.83 -24.20 -5.70
CA LEU A 136 1.41 -22.80 -5.77
C LEU A 136 1.82 -22.12 -7.08
N ALA A 137 3.04 -22.39 -7.57
CA ALA A 137 3.54 -21.88 -8.84
C ALA A 137 2.72 -22.37 -10.05
N GLN A 138 1.99 -23.48 -9.91
CA GLN A 138 1.04 -23.99 -10.91
C GLN A 138 -0.36 -23.41 -10.75
N GLY A 139 -0.55 -22.44 -9.85
CA GLY A 139 -1.85 -21.79 -9.59
C GLY A 139 -2.77 -22.56 -8.64
N VAL A 140 -2.28 -23.62 -7.98
CA VAL A 140 -3.08 -24.43 -7.07
C VAL A 140 -2.92 -23.91 -5.63
N PRO A 141 -4.01 -23.49 -4.95
CA PRO A 141 -3.93 -22.92 -3.61
C PRO A 141 -3.51 -23.94 -2.55
N THR A 142 -2.91 -23.42 -1.47
CA THR A 142 -2.53 -24.16 -0.27
C THR A 142 -3.62 -24.04 0.78
N ILE A 143 -4.06 -25.18 1.31
CA ILE A 143 -4.97 -25.23 2.45
C ILE A 143 -4.30 -26.03 3.56
N SER A 144 -4.12 -25.40 4.72
CA SER A 144 -3.65 -26.03 5.96
C SER A 144 -2.32 -26.79 5.84
N PHE A 145 -1.34 -26.24 5.11
CA PHE A 145 0.02 -26.79 5.09
C PHE A 145 0.74 -26.45 6.40
N VAL A 146 1.45 -27.39 7.01
CA VAL A 146 2.16 -27.17 8.27
C VAL A 146 3.65 -27.42 8.07
N ASN A 147 4.47 -26.48 8.54
CA ASN A 147 5.91 -26.66 8.66
C ASN A 147 6.46 -25.92 9.88
N ARG A 148 7.67 -26.26 10.28
CA ARG A 148 8.39 -25.60 11.36
C ARG A 148 9.24 -24.45 10.83
N PHE A 149 9.10 -23.27 11.44
CA PHE A 149 9.90 -22.09 11.16
C PHE A 149 10.85 -21.76 12.32
N ARG A 150 12.07 -21.35 11.97
CA ARG A 150 13.12 -20.99 12.91
C ARG A 150 12.87 -19.61 13.49
N CYS A 151 12.92 -19.51 14.80
CA CYS A 151 12.96 -18.23 15.51
C CYS A 151 14.39 -17.68 15.57
N ALA A 152 14.53 -16.37 15.79
CA ALA A 152 15.84 -15.72 15.90
C ALA A 152 16.68 -16.22 17.09
N ASP A 153 16.03 -16.73 18.14
CA ASP A 153 16.67 -17.39 19.29
C ASP A 153 17.10 -18.85 19.01
N GLY A 154 16.77 -19.38 17.83
CA GLY A 154 17.08 -20.75 17.41
C GLY A 154 16.02 -21.80 17.73
N THR A 155 14.92 -21.43 18.41
CA THR A 155 13.78 -22.33 18.63
C THR A 155 12.96 -22.54 17.35
N TRP A 156 12.05 -23.51 17.38
CA TRP A 156 11.18 -23.85 16.25
C TRP A 156 9.72 -23.64 16.62
N LYS A 157 8.94 -23.06 15.69
CA LYS A 157 7.49 -22.89 15.82
C LYS A 157 6.77 -23.55 14.67
N TYR A 158 5.68 -24.25 14.96
CA TYR A 158 4.80 -24.81 13.93
C TYR A 158 3.91 -23.71 13.37
N LEU A 159 4.00 -23.49 12.07
CA LEU A 159 3.16 -22.55 11.35
C LEU A 159 2.23 -23.31 10.41
N ARG A 160 0.94 -23.01 10.51
CA ARG A 160 -0.08 -23.50 9.58
C ARG A 160 -0.40 -22.42 8.56
N TRP A 161 -0.14 -22.73 7.30
CA TRP A 161 -0.27 -21.85 6.15
C TRP A 161 -1.56 -22.11 5.37
N ASN A 162 -2.19 -21.01 4.95
CA ASN A 162 -3.09 -20.98 3.81
C ASN A 162 -2.55 -19.95 2.83
N SER A 163 -2.39 -20.34 1.57
CA SER A 163 -1.73 -19.51 0.57
C SER A 163 -2.51 -19.51 -0.74
N TYR A 164 -2.68 -18.33 -1.32
CA TYR A 164 -3.33 -18.13 -2.60
C TYR A 164 -2.31 -17.62 -3.63
N PRO A 165 -2.13 -18.31 -4.76
CA PRO A 165 -1.20 -17.89 -5.80
C PRO A 165 -1.84 -16.90 -6.77
N GLU A 166 -1.03 -15.98 -7.29
CA GLU A 166 -1.35 -15.07 -8.39
C GLU A 166 -0.38 -15.36 -9.56
N PRO A 167 -0.75 -16.26 -10.49
CA PRO A 167 0.17 -16.77 -11.51
C PRO A 167 0.73 -15.70 -12.45
N GLU A 168 -0.03 -14.63 -12.72
CA GLU A 168 0.37 -13.55 -13.64
C GLU A 168 1.58 -12.77 -13.12
N THR A 169 1.67 -12.58 -11.79
CA THR A 169 2.73 -11.83 -11.13
C THR A 169 3.79 -12.72 -10.49
N GLY A 170 3.47 -14.01 -10.28
CA GLY A 170 4.29 -14.94 -9.52
C GLY A 170 4.25 -14.69 -7.99
N LEU A 171 3.27 -13.91 -7.53
CA LEU A 171 3.10 -13.60 -6.11
C LEU A 171 2.25 -14.66 -5.41
N LEU A 172 2.52 -14.84 -4.12
CA LEU A 172 1.84 -15.74 -3.21
C LEU A 172 1.34 -14.92 -2.03
N TYR A 173 0.04 -14.92 -1.80
CA TYR A 173 -0.58 -14.24 -0.67
C TYR A 173 -0.88 -15.27 0.41
N ALA A 174 -0.24 -15.14 1.57
CA ALA A 174 -0.26 -16.18 2.57
C ALA A 174 -0.60 -15.66 3.96
N ILE A 175 -1.32 -16.50 4.71
CA ILE A 175 -1.64 -16.33 6.12
C ILE A 175 -1.11 -17.54 6.86
N ALA A 176 -0.26 -17.30 7.85
CA ALA A 176 0.22 -18.28 8.79
C ALA A 176 -0.37 -18.06 10.18
N ARG A 177 -0.67 -19.17 10.86
CA ARG A 177 -0.97 -19.16 12.30
C ARG A 177 0.00 -20.06 13.03
N GLU A 178 0.48 -19.58 14.16
CA GLU A 178 1.19 -20.43 15.11
C GLU A 178 0.21 -21.47 15.67
N ILE A 179 0.64 -22.72 15.69
CA ILE A 179 -0.10 -23.83 16.28
C ILE A 179 0.81 -24.60 17.23
N GLU A 180 0.19 -25.34 18.14
CA GLU A 180 0.91 -26.41 18.84
C GLU A 180 1.35 -27.48 17.85
N GLU A 181 2.31 -28.30 18.27
CA GLU A 181 2.71 -29.49 17.53
C GLU A 181 1.47 -30.28 17.10
N PRO A 182 1.30 -30.56 15.78
CA PRO A 182 0.20 -31.36 15.30
C PRO A 182 0.21 -32.70 16.02
N ARG A 183 -0.88 -33.04 16.71
CA ARG A 183 -1.04 -34.39 17.23
C ARG A 183 -1.29 -35.30 16.02
N ASP A 184 -0.47 -36.33 15.87
CA ASP A 184 -0.76 -37.41 14.95
C ASP A 184 -2.16 -37.95 15.29
N ALA A 185 -3.06 -37.92 14.29
CA ALA A 185 -4.42 -38.43 14.39
C ALA A 185 -4.46 -39.95 14.23
#